data_AF-A0A0F8JBA3-F1
#
_entry.id   AF-A0A0F8JBA3-F1
#
_cell.length_a   1.000
_cell.length_b   1.000
_cell.length_c   1.000
_cell.angle_alpha   90.00
_cell.angle_beta   90.00
_cell.angle_gamma   90.00
#
_symmetry.space_group_name_H-M   'P 1'
#
loop_
_entity.id
_entity.type
_entity.pdbx_description
1 polymer ?
#
loop_
_entity_poly.entity_id
_entity_poly.type
_entity_poly.pdbx_seq_one_letter_code
_entity_poly.pdbx_strand_id
1 'polypeptide(L)'
;MNVILPIKPKFVKEIIRGRKKYEFRKVTFKSKRKIDRVYIYSSSPEKKIVGSFKLGRIIEDTPEALWENLNEFAGIEKDEFFSYFGNRKNGFALEIKDLKIFDEPIDPYKELDSFVPPQNFSYINQDLQINTHEDPKELKICDFENKTIQEDNLISRILSESEISQLDTLLVPHLSKKYPNFEEWLEKVKGEIKQGTRIAFGEWTYGILISTIILKPTVSNTVELKSLFVDPELHGIGYGSKIYGVAEEQCVKMHFKKIIVDAFCEDDGVIHFLIKHGYTIYGKEDLYGVGKYSYLLSKDLKPHYFGDPFDWEEITRWLIENYFGFDIVETHPIVKRRALDFSIKRTINSKFEIKGLVEVKDTAVDQDPVSMLYQTTQDGGFHIPIFIGRLFTRRAVDFAKEKGVILISEKDISEITGWKPPEIKKQNIRGILLPIKPEFYQKILMKKLKNFVYFKGAPFGKSLNKNDKVVLYVESPRKEVSAYGIINSISIDSPEIQWETFKDKCVFDEQDFWRFANSKKEILAIELRDFQEIDPIRYEQLKNIIPPKMLSGSYIDNKIVEILIGKTT
;
A
#
# COMPACT_ATOMS: atom_id res chain seq x y z
N MET A 1 -23.10 12.34 35.47
CA MET A 1 -24.16 11.74 34.61
C MET A 1 -23.80 12.06 33.17
N ASN A 2 -24.10 11.16 32.24
CA ASN A 2 -23.70 11.32 30.85
C ASN A 2 -24.89 11.58 29.95
N VAL A 3 -24.62 12.09 28.75
CA VAL A 3 -25.64 12.43 27.78
C VAL A 3 -25.28 11.88 26.41
N ILE A 4 -26.23 11.28 25.71
CA ILE A 4 -26.12 11.01 24.27
C ILE A 4 -26.73 12.18 23.51
N LEU A 5 -25.93 12.80 22.65
CA LEU A 5 -26.31 13.95 21.86
C LEU A 5 -26.33 13.59 20.37
N PRO A 6 -27.50 13.67 19.70
CA PRO A 6 -27.61 13.42 18.28
C PRO A 6 -27.07 14.62 17.51
N ILE A 7 -26.08 14.37 16.65
CA ILE A 7 -25.42 15.37 15.79
C ILE A 7 -25.43 14.85 14.35
N LYS A 8 -25.73 15.72 13.38
CA LYS A 8 -25.70 15.33 11.97
C LYS A 8 -24.27 14.98 11.55
N PRO A 9 -24.03 13.96 10.71
CA PRO A 9 -22.70 13.54 10.26
C PRO A 9 -21.81 14.70 9.78
N LYS A 10 -22.38 15.67 9.04
CA LYS A 10 -21.62 16.85 8.61
C LYS A 10 -21.06 17.67 9.76
N PHE A 11 -21.80 17.86 10.86
CA PHE A 11 -21.33 18.61 12.02
C PHE A 11 -20.39 17.80 12.90
N VAL A 12 -20.57 16.47 12.95
CA VAL A 12 -19.59 15.56 13.57
C VAL A 12 -18.22 15.73 12.91
N LYS A 13 -18.18 15.77 11.57
CA LYS A 13 -16.93 16.03 10.82
C LYS A 13 -16.30 17.37 11.20
N GLU A 14 -17.09 18.43 11.36
CA GLU A 14 -16.58 19.74 11.77
C GLU A 14 -16.05 19.76 13.22
N ILE A 15 -16.62 18.95 14.11
CA ILE A 15 -16.13 18.77 15.48
C ILE A 15 -14.78 18.05 15.46
N ILE A 16 -14.67 16.95 14.68
CA ILE A 16 -13.43 16.18 14.54
C ILE A 16 -12.31 17.02 13.92
N ARG A 17 -12.63 17.86 12.93
CA ARG A 17 -11.68 18.80 12.31
C ARG A 17 -11.28 19.98 13.22
N GLY A 18 -11.89 20.13 14.39
CA GLY A 18 -11.61 21.23 15.32
C GLY A 18 -12.18 22.58 14.91
N ARG A 19 -12.90 22.66 13.78
CA ARG A 19 -13.55 23.90 13.29
C ARG A 19 -14.82 24.21 14.08
N LYS A 20 -15.52 23.18 14.56
CA LYS A 20 -16.69 23.32 15.44
C LYS A 20 -16.31 23.09 16.89
N LYS A 21 -16.19 24.18 17.67
CA LYS A 21 -15.91 24.13 19.12
C LYS A 21 -17.17 24.28 19.98
N TYR A 22 -18.29 24.64 19.35
CA TYR A 22 -19.59 24.78 20.02
C TYR A 22 -20.68 24.00 19.28
N GLU A 23 -21.46 23.21 20.01
CA GLU A 23 -22.67 22.56 19.51
C GLU A 23 -23.91 23.38 19.88
N PHE A 24 -24.69 23.78 18.88
CA PHE A 24 -25.80 24.70 19.07
C PHE A 24 -27.12 23.96 19.21
N ARG A 25 -27.90 24.27 20.24
CA ARG A 25 -29.17 23.59 20.54
C ARG A 25 -30.29 24.57 20.86
N LYS A 26 -31.52 24.23 20.47
CA LYS A 26 -32.75 24.93 20.89
C LYS A 26 -33.13 24.67 22.35
N VAL A 27 -32.65 23.57 22.91
CA VAL A 27 -32.95 23.14 24.28
C VAL A 27 -31.67 22.70 24.96
N THR A 28 -31.53 23.06 26.23
CA THR A 28 -30.42 22.60 27.08
C THR A 28 -30.82 21.41 27.95
N PHE A 29 -29.84 20.87 28.64
CA PHE A 29 -30.02 19.79 29.60
C PHE A 29 -30.85 20.24 30.80
N LYS A 30 -31.84 19.44 31.19
CA LYS A 30 -32.78 19.72 32.30
C LYS A 30 -32.34 19.17 33.66
N SER A 31 -31.17 18.55 33.76
CA SER A 31 -30.74 17.86 34.97
C SER A 31 -30.14 18.81 36.01
N LYS A 32 -30.49 18.57 37.29
CA LYS A 32 -29.83 19.22 38.44
C LYS A 32 -28.43 18.65 38.74
N ARG A 33 -28.05 17.52 38.12
CA ARG A 33 -26.74 16.87 38.30
C ARG A 33 -25.74 17.35 37.24
N LYS A 34 -24.47 17.48 37.62
CA LYS A 34 -23.38 17.82 36.69
C LYS A 34 -23.28 16.76 35.58
N ILE A 35 -23.25 17.24 34.34
CA ILE A 35 -22.97 16.41 33.17
C ILE A 35 -21.46 16.27 33.05
N ASP A 36 -21.00 15.03 33.02
CA ASP A 36 -19.58 14.73 32.97
C ASP A 36 -19.10 14.57 31.52
N ARG A 37 -19.78 13.70 30.76
CA ARG A 37 -19.50 13.47 29.33
C ARG A 37 -20.73 13.60 28.46
N VAL A 38 -20.50 14.08 27.25
CA VAL A 38 -21.45 14.06 26.14
C VAL A 38 -20.93 13.09 25.08
N TYR A 39 -21.68 12.02 24.81
CA TYR A 39 -21.44 11.06 23.75
C TYR A 39 -22.09 11.55 22.45
N ILE A 40 -21.31 11.55 21.37
CA ILE A 40 -21.73 12.03 20.05
C ILE A 40 -22.38 10.87 19.31
N TYR A 41 -23.71 10.88 19.19
CA TYR A 41 -24.43 9.97 18.30
C TYR A 41 -24.53 10.63 16.92
N SER A 42 -23.77 10.10 15.95
CA SER A 42 -23.86 10.52 14.57
C SER A 42 -25.15 9.99 13.96
N SER A 43 -26.04 10.89 13.54
CA SER A 43 -27.35 10.52 13.01
C SER A 43 -27.24 9.85 11.64
N SER A 44 -28.37 9.54 11.01
CA SER A 44 -28.41 8.93 9.66
C SER A 44 -27.49 9.66 8.66
N PRO A 45 -26.73 8.94 7.79
CA PRO A 45 -26.77 7.49 7.60
C PRO A 45 -25.92 6.65 8.57
N GLU A 46 -25.03 7.26 9.35
CA GLU A 46 -24.04 6.54 10.17
C GLU A 46 -24.67 5.74 11.32
N LYS A 47 -25.55 6.38 12.11
CA LYS A 47 -26.28 5.74 13.22
C LYS A 47 -25.39 5.05 14.27
N LYS A 48 -24.24 5.66 14.59
CA LYS A 48 -23.26 5.17 15.58
C LYS A 48 -22.90 6.23 16.61
N ILE A 49 -22.41 5.80 17.78
CA ILE A 49 -21.75 6.69 18.73
C ILE A 49 -20.26 6.72 18.39
N VAL A 50 -19.79 7.89 17.94
CA VAL A 50 -18.46 8.03 17.30
C VAL A 50 -17.40 8.63 18.22
N GLY A 51 -17.79 9.16 19.37
CA GLY A 51 -16.88 9.78 20.32
C GLY A 51 -17.60 10.39 21.50
N SER A 52 -16.84 11.09 22.34
CA SER A 52 -17.34 11.86 23.48
C SER A 52 -16.53 13.12 23.72
N PHE A 53 -17.09 14.08 24.44
CA PHE A 53 -16.37 15.26 24.91
C PHE A 53 -16.81 15.63 26.33
N LYS A 54 -15.95 16.34 27.06
CA LYS A 54 -16.34 16.99 28.32
C LYS A 54 -17.11 18.27 28.00
N LEU A 55 -18.24 18.43 28.66
CA LEU A 55 -19.05 19.63 28.52
C LEU A 55 -18.34 20.81 29.19
N GLY A 56 -18.01 21.83 28.41
CA GLY A 56 -17.49 23.10 28.93
C GLY A 56 -18.60 24.03 29.41
N ARG A 57 -18.50 25.30 29.05
CA ARG A 57 -19.54 26.30 29.32
C ARG A 57 -20.78 26.03 28.45
N ILE A 58 -21.95 26.25 29.04
CA ILE A 58 -23.21 26.38 28.30
C ILE A 58 -23.51 27.88 28.26
N ILE A 59 -23.53 28.45 27.05
CA ILE A 59 -23.88 29.86 26.84
C ILE A 59 -25.34 29.88 26.39
N GLU A 60 -26.20 30.53 27.16
CA GLU A 60 -27.58 30.83 26.76
C GLU A 60 -27.65 32.29 26.33
N ASP A 61 -28.06 32.53 25.09
CA ASP A 61 -28.21 33.88 24.55
C ASP A 61 -29.17 33.88 23.35
N THR A 62 -29.42 35.05 22.76
CA THR A 62 -30.15 35.15 21.49
C THR A 62 -29.35 34.53 20.35
N PRO A 63 -29.99 33.96 19.31
CA PRO A 63 -29.27 33.45 18.13
C PRO A 63 -28.32 34.48 17.52
N GLU A 64 -28.69 35.76 17.51
CA GLU A 64 -27.86 36.85 17.01
C GLU A 64 -26.57 36.99 17.84
N ALA A 65 -26.68 37.03 19.16
CA ALA A 65 -25.53 37.15 20.06
C ALA A 65 -24.65 35.89 20.05
N LEU A 66 -25.26 34.70 19.97
CA LEU A 66 -24.52 33.45 19.80
C LEU A 66 -23.72 33.44 18.50
N TRP A 67 -24.33 33.91 17.40
CA TRP A 67 -23.65 33.98 16.11
C TRP A 67 -22.51 35.00 16.13
N GLU A 68 -22.76 36.22 16.60
CA GLU A 68 -21.75 37.28 16.65
C GLU A 68 -20.51 36.86 17.44
N ASN A 69 -20.70 36.19 18.58
CA ASN A 69 -19.61 35.82 19.47
C ASN A 69 -18.90 34.51 19.07
N LEU A 70 -19.58 33.59 18.38
CA LEU A 70 -19.10 32.21 18.22
C LEU A 70 -19.03 31.73 16.75
N ASN A 71 -19.33 32.58 15.76
CA ASN A 71 -19.35 32.19 14.34
C ASN A 71 -18.03 31.55 13.87
N GLU A 72 -16.88 32.07 14.31
CA GLU A 72 -15.55 31.54 13.95
C GLU A 72 -15.33 30.10 14.41
N PHE A 73 -16.09 29.63 15.40
CA PHE A 73 -16.00 28.29 15.97
C PHE A 73 -17.28 27.47 15.78
N ALA A 74 -18.17 27.93 14.90
CA ALA A 74 -19.51 27.38 14.76
C ALA A 74 -19.57 26.10 13.93
N GLY A 75 -18.68 25.97 12.93
CA GLY A 75 -18.69 24.86 11.97
C GLY A 75 -20.04 24.66 11.26
N ILE A 76 -20.77 25.74 11.05
CA ILE A 76 -22.06 25.81 10.35
C ILE A 76 -22.16 27.19 9.69
N GLU A 77 -22.73 27.24 8.50
CA GLU A 77 -22.94 28.50 7.77
C GLU A 77 -24.03 29.37 8.42
N LYS A 78 -23.91 30.69 8.25
CA LYS A 78 -24.82 31.69 8.85
C LYS A 78 -26.29 31.38 8.56
N ASP A 79 -26.62 31.16 7.30
CA ASP A 79 -28.00 30.92 6.88
C ASP A 79 -28.55 29.61 7.47
N GLU A 80 -27.73 28.57 7.56
CA GLU A 80 -28.13 27.31 8.18
C GLU A 80 -28.30 27.45 9.70
N PHE A 81 -27.45 28.24 10.35
CA PHE A 81 -27.56 28.55 11.77
C PHE A 81 -28.87 29.28 12.09
N PHE A 82 -29.18 30.36 11.38
CA PHE A 82 -30.41 31.13 11.62
C PHE A 82 -31.66 30.34 11.19
N SER A 83 -31.58 29.56 10.10
CA SER A 83 -32.64 28.62 9.71
C SER A 83 -32.87 27.55 10.78
N TYR A 84 -31.80 27.02 11.38
CA TYR A 84 -31.90 26.08 12.49
C TYR A 84 -32.66 26.71 13.64
N PHE A 85 -32.29 27.90 14.13
CA PHE A 85 -32.96 28.52 15.27
C PHE A 85 -34.37 29.05 14.95
N GLY A 86 -34.62 29.50 13.72
CA GLY A 86 -35.90 30.11 13.33
C GLY A 86 -36.27 31.26 14.26
N ASN A 87 -37.54 31.35 14.66
CA ASN A 87 -38.05 32.44 15.52
C ASN A 87 -37.80 32.20 17.03
N ARG A 88 -36.75 31.46 17.41
CA ARG A 88 -36.44 31.21 18.82
C ARG A 88 -35.80 32.44 19.45
N LYS A 89 -36.33 32.86 20.60
CA LYS A 89 -35.79 34.00 21.36
C LYS A 89 -34.41 33.72 21.97
N ASN A 90 -34.20 32.48 22.44
CA ASN A 90 -32.94 32.03 23.03
C ASN A 90 -32.50 30.72 22.39
N GLY A 91 -31.19 30.51 22.38
CA GLY A 91 -30.51 29.27 22.02
C GLY A 91 -29.40 28.94 23.02
N PHE A 92 -28.80 27.78 22.85
CA PHE A 92 -27.69 27.32 23.69
C PHE A 92 -26.48 26.96 22.83
N ALA A 93 -25.29 27.38 23.25
CA ALA A 93 -24.01 26.90 22.73
C ALA A 93 -23.31 26.03 23.78
N LEU A 94 -23.09 24.77 23.43
CA LEU A 94 -22.41 23.78 24.28
C LEU A 94 -20.93 23.73 23.89
N GLU A 95 -20.05 24.23 24.76
CA GLU A 95 -18.61 24.20 24.53
C GLU A 95 -18.07 22.76 24.57
N ILE A 96 -17.30 22.40 23.54
CA ILE A 96 -16.70 21.07 23.38
C ILE A 96 -15.28 21.11 23.96
N LYS A 97 -15.02 20.35 25.03
CA LYS A 97 -13.69 20.19 25.64
C LYS A 97 -13.26 18.74 25.65
N ASP A 98 -11.96 18.49 25.69
CA ASP A 98 -11.38 17.15 25.81
C ASP A 98 -12.05 16.13 24.88
N LEU A 99 -12.16 16.49 23.59
CA LEU A 99 -12.76 15.64 22.57
C LEU A 99 -11.99 14.31 22.48
N LYS A 100 -12.70 13.20 22.63
CA LYS A 100 -12.21 11.84 22.46
C LYS A 100 -13.02 11.16 21.39
N ILE A 101 -12.39 10.83 20.26
CA ILE A 101 -13.00 10.01 19.21
C ILE A 101 -12.73 8.55 19.52
N PHE A 102 -13.70 7.67 19.28
CA PHE A 102 -13.54 6.24 19.52
C PHE A 102 -12.91 5.56 18.31
N ASP A 103 -11.90 4.72 18.54
CA ASP A 103 -11.23 3.96 17.48
C ASP A 103 -12.21 3.04 16.74
N GLU A 104 -13.14 2.43 17.50
CA GLU A 104 -14.29 1.71 16.96
C GLU A 104 -15.60 2.42 17.36
N PRO A 105 -16.38 2.92 16.38
CA PRO A 105 -17.69 3.51 16.66
C PRO A 105 -18.65 2.50 17.29
N ILE A 106 -19.28 2.90 18.40
CA ILE A 106 -20.19 2.06 19.16
C ILE A 106 -21.54 1.97 18.45
N ASP A 107 -22.08 0.76 18.32
CA ASP A 107 -23.45 0.52 17.86
C ASP A 107 -24.44 0.66 19.03
N PRO A 108 -25.17 1.77 19.15
CA PRO A 108 -26.04 1.96 20.30
C PRO A 108 -27.24 1.01 20.28
N TYR A 109 -27.60 0.41 19.15
CA TYR A 109 -28.68 -0.58 19.10
C TYR A 109 -28.27 -1.94 19.67
N LYS A 110 -26.96 -2.17 19.85
CA LYS A 110 -26.40 -3.38 20.47
C LYS A 110 -26.01 -3.12 21.92
N GLU A 111 -25.42 -1.96 22.20
CA GLU A 111 -24.85 -1.64 23.52
C GLU A 111 -25.81 -0.98 24.50
N LEU A 112 -26.96 -0.50 24.02
CA LEU A 112 -27.96 0.18 24.86
C LEU A 112 -29.31 -0.50 24.69
N ASP A 113 -29.82 -1.03 25.80
CA ASP A 113 -31.14 -1.65 25.85
C ASP A 113 -32.22 -0.67 25.39
N SER A 114 -33.01 -1.10 24.41
CA SER A 114 -34.15 -0.32 23.87
C SER A 114 -33.76 1.09 23.40
N PHE A 115 -32.56 1.25 22.82
CA PHE A 115 -32.10 2.54 22.31
C PHE A 115 -33.01 3.07 21.20
N VAL A 116 -33.59 4.24 21.45
CA VAL A 116 -34.25 5.05 20.44
C VAL A 116 -33.42 6.32 20.26
N PRO A 117 -33.00 6.66 19.02
CA PRO A 117 -32.27 7.90 18.77
C PRO A 117 -33.02 9.10 19.35
N PRO A 118 -32.41 9.84 20.31
CA PRO A 118 -33.11 10.96 20.92
C PRO A 118 -33.35 12.06 19.89
N GLN A 119 -34.44 12.81 20.05
CA GLN A 119 -34.67 14.00 19.24
C GLN A 119 -33.78 15.17 19.68
N ASN A 120 -33.58 15.33 20.99
CA ASN A 120 -32.80 16.42 21.58
C ASN A 120 -31.54 15.90 22.29
N PHE A 121 -31.71 15.00 23.24
CA PHE A 121 -30.64 14.28 23.94
C PHE A 121 -31.26 13.16 24.78
N SER A 122 -30.45 12.19 25.24
CA SER A 122 -30.87 11.18 26.21
C SER A 122 -29.87 11.10 27.37
N TYR A 123 -30.37 10.93 28.60
CA TYR A 123 -29.52 10.73 29.76
C TYR A 123 -29.14 9.25 29.88
N ILE A 124 -27.88 8.99 30.16
CA ILE A 124 -27.40 7.64 30.46
C ILE A 124 -26.64 7.63 31.80
N ASN A 125 -26.83 6.55 32.56
CA ASN A 125 -26.22 6.36 33.88
C ASN A 125 -24.94 5.52 33.82
N GLN A 126 -24.61 4.95 32.67
CA GLN A 126 -23.40 4.17 32.45
C GLN A 126 -22.40 4.95 31.60
N ASP A 127 -21.12 4.71 31.85
CA ASP A 127 -20.08 5.00 30.88
C ASP A 127 -20.14 3.92 29.79
N LEU A 128 -20.22 4.34 28.54
CA LEU A 128 -20.01 3.42 27.42
C LEU A 128 -18.53 3.06 27.42
N GLN A 129 -18.22 1.77 27.60
CA GLN A 129 -16.85 1.27 27.73
C GLN A 129 -16.03 1.72 26.53
N ILE A 130 -14.94 2.41 26.84
CA ILE A 130 -13.95 2.83 25.86
C ILE A 130 -12.88 1.74 25.90
N ASN A 131 -12.59 1.11 24.76
CA ASN A 131 -11.34 0.36 24.60
C ASN A 131 -10.18 1.36 24.54
N THR A 132 -9.93 2.08 25.64
CA THR A 132 -8.71 2.88 25.81
C THR A 132 -7.72 2.04 26.59
N HIS A 133 -6.59 1.69 25.97
CA HIS A 133 -5.38 1.47 26.75
C HIS A 133 -5.08 2.77 27.54
N GLU A 134 -4.97 2.63 28.87
CA GLU A 134 -4.65 3.66 29.89
C GLU A 134 -3.41 4.48 29.45
N ASP A 135 -3.21 5.79 29.66
CA ASP A 135 -3.69 6.79 30.62
C ASP A 135 -3.33 8.21 30.05
N PRO A 136 -4.17 9.27 30.14
CA PRO A 136 -3.90 10.56 29.50
C PRO A 136 -3.25 11.57 30.46
N LYS A 137 -1.93 11.79 30.33
CA LYS A 137 -1.31 13.04 30.79
C LYS A 137 -1.53 14.14 29.76
N GLU A 138 -2.21 15.19 30.21
CA GLU A 138 -2.48 16.50 29.61
C GLU A 138 -1.65 16.86 28.35
N LEU A 139 -2.29 16.89 27.17
CA LEU A 139 -1.79 17.68 26.04
C LEU A 139 -2.25 19.13 26.22
N LYS A 140 -1.34 20.00 26.65
CA LYS A 140 -1.51 21.46 26.52
C LYS A 140 -1.46 21.83 25.04
N ILE A 141 -2.38 22.68 24.62
CA ILE A 141 -2.43 23.32 23.30
C ILE A 141 -1.30 24.36 23.27
N CYS A 142 -0.05 23.93 23.05
CA CYS A 142 1.13 24.72 22.73
C CYS A 142 2.26 23.72 22.43
N ASP A 143 2.22 23.02 21.28
CA ASP A 143 3.35 22.23 20.75
C ASP A 143 3.10 21.78 19.28
N PHE A 144 2.35 22.58 18.50
CA PHE A 144 2.09 22.27 17.08
C PHE A 144 3.31 22.47 16.17
N GLU A 145 4.44 22.95 16.68
CA GLU A 145 5.62 23.20 15.86
C GLU A 145 6.66 22.07 15.85
N ASN A 146 6.56 21.04 16.69
CA ASN A 146 7.50 19.91 16.64
C ASN A 146 6.89 18.63 17.20
N LYS A 147 6.10 17.91 16.41
CA LYS A 147 5.87 16.47 16.60
C LYS A 147 5.39 15.83 15.30
N THR A 148 6.25 14.98 14.76
CA THR A 148 5.98 14.02 13.70
C THR A 148 4.63 13.34 13.97
N ILE A 149 3.69 13.52 13.03
CA ILE A 149 2.42 12.79 13.02
C ILE A 149 2.75 11.30 13.16
N GLN A 150 2.26 10.66 14.23
CA GLN A 150 2.31 9.20 14.34
C GLN A 150 1.59 8.61 13.12
N GLU A 151 2.37 7.94 12.26
CA GLU A 151 2.00 7.44 10.94
C GLU A 151 0.97 6.29 10.94
N ASP A 152 0.34 5.99 12.08
CA ASP A 152 -0.18 4.65 12.34
C ASP A 152 -1.54 4.29 11.72
N ASN A 153 -2.22 5.22 11.04
CA ASN A 153 -3.51 4.94 10.39
C ASN A 153 -3.58 5.25 8.88
N LEU A 154 -2.43 5.47 8.22
CA LEU A 154 -2.36 5.80 6.79
C LEU A 154 -2.01 4.57 5.97
N ILE A 155 -3.01 3.92 5.35
CA ILE A 155 -2.76 2.80 4.44
C ILE A 155 -2.80 3.34 3.00
N SER A 156 -1.62 3.53 2.40
CA SER A 156 -1.50 3.85 0.98
C SER A 156 -1.79 2.58 0.16
N ARG A 157 -2.92 2.51 -0.55
CA ARG A 157 -3.31 1.33 -1.34
C ARG A 157 -4.25 1.64 -2.50
N ILE A 158 -4.47 0.65 -3.36
CA ILE A 158 -5.46 0.71 -4.44
C ILE A 158 -6.86 0.91 -3.84
N LEU A 159 -7.64 1.82 -4.42
CA LEU A 159 -9.04 2.04 -4.07
C LEU A 159 -9.87 0.80 -4.41
N SER A 160 -10.63 0.29 -3.44
CA SER A 160 -11.65 -0.73 -3.68
C SER A 160 -12.92 -0.12 -4.28
N GLU A 161 -13.81 -0.95 -4.83
CA GLU A 161 -15.02 -0.49 -5.49
C GLU A 161 -15.91 0.40 -4.59
N SER A 162 -16.00 0.07 -3.29
CA SER A 162 -16.76 0.84 -2.31
C SER A 162 -16.12 2.20 -1.96
N GLU A 163 -14.82 2.37 -2.22
CA GLU A 163 -14.06 3.58 -1.91
C GLU A 163 -13.96 4.55 -3.07
N ILE A 164 -14.25 4.12 -4.30
CA ILE A 164 -14.20 4.95 -5.50
C ILE A 164 -15.11 6.20 -5.36
N SER A 165 -16.21 6.11 -4.62
CA SER A 165 -17.10 7.24 -4.36
C SER A 165 -16.45 8.35 -3.52
N GLN A 166 -15.40 8.05 -2.75
CA GLN A 166 -14.68 9.07 -1.98
C GLN A 166 -13.88 10.03 -2.87
N LEU A 167 -13.60 9.65 -4.14
CA LEU A 167 -13.00 10.56 -5.12
C LEU A 167 -13.85 11.81 -5.35
N ASP A 168 -15.18 11.69 -5.32
CA ASP A 168 -16.08 12.83 -5.45
C ASP A 168 -15.88 13.82 -4.31
N THR A 169 -15.79 13.30 -3.08
CA THR A 169 -15.64 14.12 -1.87
C THR A 169 -14.29 14.83 -1.83
N LEU A 170 -13.22 14.16 -2.31
CA LEU A 170 -11.87 14.70 -2.29
C LEU A 170 -11.58 15.65 -3.46
N LEU A 171 -12.02 15.33 -4.69
CA LEU A 171 -11.56 16.03 -5.89
C LEU A 171 -12.51 17.14 -6.36
N VAL A 172 -13.82 16.91 -6.35
CA VAL A 172 -14.83 17.83 -6.92
C VAL A 172 -14.75 19.22 -6.30
N PRO A 173 -14.67 19.40 -4.96
CA PRO A 173 -14.66 20.74 -4.34
C PRO A 173 -13.49 21.63 -4.81
N HIS A 174 -12.38 21.02 -5.23
CA HIS A 174 -11.14 21.71 -5.54
C HIS A 174 -10.86 21.80 -7.04
N LEU A 175 -11.26 20.79 -7.82
CA LEU A 175 -10.88 20.68 -9.23
C LEU A 175 -11.99 21.08 -10.20
N SER A 176 -13.27 21.00 -9.84
CA SER A 176 -14.39 21.38 -10.74
C SER A 176 -14.34 22.85 -11.18
N LYS A 177 -13.76 23.74 -10.37
CA LYS A 177 -13.58 25.15 -10.74
C LYS A 177 -12.38 25.39 -11.66
N LYS A 178 -11.38 24.51 -11.63
CA LYS A 178 -10.10 24.66 -12.35
C LYS A 178 -10.14 23.97 -13.72
N TYR A 179 -10.87 22.87 -13.84
CA TYR A 179 -10.94 22.05 -15.05
C TYR A 179 -12.37 21.99 -15.59
N PRO A 180 -12.64 22.47 -16.83
CA PRO A 180 -13.94 22.31 -17.47
C PRO A 180 -14.34 20.84 -17.58
N ASN A 181 -15.62 20.53 -17.40
CA ASN A 181 -16.19 19.18 -17.47
C ASN A 181 -15.51 18.15 -16.53
N PHE A 182 -14.90 18.61 -15.44
CA PHE A 182 -14.19 17.73 -14.50
C PHE A 182 -15.08 16.63 -13.92
N GLU A 183 -16.33 16.95 -13.59
CA GLU A 183 -17.27 15.99 -13.00
C GLU A 183 -17.65 14.88 -13.99
N GLU A 184 -17.90 15.22 -15.26
CA GLU A 184 -18.14 14.24 -16.32
C GLU A 184 -16.92 13.35 -16.55
N TRP A 185 -15.73 13.96 -16.54
CA TRP A 185 -14.47 13.21 -16.61
C TRP A 185 -14.31 12.27 -15.41
N LEU A 186 -14.63 12.73 -14.19
CA LEU A 186 -14.50 11.94 -12.97
C LEU A 186 -15.47 10.76 -12.98
N GLU A 187 -16.72 10.95 -13.42
CA GLU A 187 -17.67 9.84 -13.60
C GLU A 187 -17.14 8.76 -14.54
N LYS A 188 -16.60 9.16 -15.69
CA LYS A 188 -15.95 8.24 -16.62
C LYS A 188 -14.77 7.51 -15.98
N VAL A 189 -13.90 8.24 -15.27
CA VAL A 189 -12.74 7.67 -14.57
C VAL A 189 -13.15 6.66 -13.51
N LYS A 190 -14.20 6.94 -12.72
CA LYS A 190 -14.73 5.98 -11.74
C LYS A 190 -15.18 4.68 -12.41
N GLY A 191 -15.84 4.76 -13.57
CA GLY A 191 -16.18 3.59 -14.38
C GLY A 191 -14.96 2.80 -14.88
N GLU A 192 -13.95 3.51 -15.37
CA GLU A 192 -12.69 2.90 -15.86
C GLU A 192 -11.88 2.24 -14.73
N ILE A 193 -11.88 2.80 -13.51
CA ILE A 193 -11.27 2.17 -12.34
C ILE A 193 -12.00 0.88 -11.97
N LYS A 194 -13.34 0.87 -11.97
CA LYS A 194 -14.14 -0.34 -11.71
C LYS A 194 -13.89 -1.45 -12.73
N GLN A 195 -13.65 -1.08 -13.98
CA GLN A 195 -13.36 -2.01 -15.08
C GLN A 195 -11.88 -2.46 -15.09
N GLY A 196 -11.02 -1.88 -14.25
CA GLY A 196 -9.59 -2.17 -14.23
C GLY A 196 -8.78 -1.57 -15.38
N THR A 197 -9.37 -0.68 -16.19
CA THR A 197 -8.66 0.04 -17.26
C THR A 197 -7.91 1.28 -16.74
N ARG A 198 -8.21 1.71 -15.52
CA ARG A 198 -7.44 2.67 -14.73
C ARG A 198 -7.17 2.15 -13.32
N ILE A 199 -6.15 2.72 -12.70
CA ILE A 199 -5.72 2.35 -11.35
C ILE A 199 -5.69 3.60 -10.50
N ALA A 200 -6.31 3.57 -9.33
CA ALA A 200 -6.26 4.66 -8.37
C ALA A 200 -5.69 4.16 -7.05
N PHE A 201 -4.71 4.89 -6.50
CA PHE A 201 -4.22 4.69 -5.15
C PHE A 201 -4.70 5.82 -4.26
N GLY A 202 -4.88 5.55 -2.98
CA GLY A 202 -5.38 6.51 -2.00
C GLY A 202 -4.66 6.39 -0.67
N GLU A 203 -4.71 7.47 0.10
CA GLU A 203 -4.41 7.45 1.53
C GLU A 203 -5.61 7.94 2.32
N TRP A 204 -5.86 7.29 3.45
CA TRP A 204 -7.01 7.59 4.30
C TRP A 204 -6.57 7.99 5.70
N THR A 205 -7.33 8.89 6.30
CA THR A 205 -7.25 9.21 7.72
C THR A 205 -8.65 9.08 8.30
N TYR A 206 -8.81 8.21 9.32
CA TYR A 206 -10.10 7.86 9.92
C TYR A 206 -11.19 7.47 8.91
N GLY A 207 -10.82 6.67 7.90
CA GLY A 207 -11.72 6.19 6.85
C GLY A 207 -12.07 7.22 5.76
N ILE A 208 -11.52 8.43 5.84
CA ILE A 208 -11.72 9.50 4.85
C ILE A 208 -10.50 9.57 3.94
N LEU A 209 -10.71 9.53 2.62
CA LEU A 209 -9.67 9.69 1.62
C LEU A 209 -9.12 11.12 1.64
N ILE A 210 -7.82 11.26 1.88
CA ILE A 210 -7.12 12.55 2.03
C ILE A 210 -6.12 12.83 0.89
N SER A 211 -5.68 11.80 0.17
CA SER A 211 -4.84 11.94 -1.01
C SER A 211 -5.17 10.83 -2.01
N THR A 212 -4.95 11.10 -3.29
CA THR A 212 -5.16 10.12 -4.37
C THR A 212 -4.20 10.34 -5.53
N ILE A 213 -3.86 9.25 -6.21
CA ILE A 213 -3.17 9.29 -7.50
C ILE A 213 -3.87 8.34 -8.46
N ILE A 214 -4.18 8.85 -9.66
CA ILE A 214 -4.93 8.14 -10.70
C ILE A 214 -4.01 7.93 -11.90
N LEU A 215 -3.86 6.67 -12.29
CA LEU A 215 -3.00 6.21 -13.36
C LEU A 215 -3.81 5.57 -14.49
N LYS A 216 -3.36 5.78 -15.72
CA LYS A 216 -3.93 5.15 -16.91
C LYS A 216 -2.83 4.40 -17.68
N PRO A 217 -2.84 3.06 -17.66
CA PRO A 217 -1.96 2.25 -18.50
C PRO A 217 -2.13 2.55 -20.00
N THR A 218 -1.05 2.49 -20.76
CA THR A 218 -1.06 2.53 -22.22
C THR A 218 -0.53 1.22 -22.80
N VAL A 219 -0.74 1.01 -24.10
CA VAL A 219 -0.28 -0.20 -24.82
C VAL A 219 1.24 -0.30 -24.93
N SER A 220 1.99 0.76 -24.65
CA SER A 220 3.45 0.84 -24.84
C SER A 220 4.26 0.62 -23.56
N ASN A 221 3.74 -0.13 -22.58
CA ASN A 221 4.32 -0.27 -21.23
C ASN A 221 4.64 1.08 -20.59
N THR A 222 3.86 2.10 -20.92
CA THR A 222 3.91 3.43 -20.33
C THR A 222 2.64 3.65 -19.52
N VAL A 223 2.71 4.49 -18.49
CA VAL A 223 1.55 4.86 -17.69
C VAL A 223 1.41 6.37 -17.63
N GLU A 224 0.20 6.85 -17.87
CA GLU A 224 -0.13 8.27 -17.74
C GLU A 224 -0.57 8.56 -16.30
N LEU A 225 0.12 9.45 -15.61
CA LEU A 225 -0.32 10.02 -14.34
C LEU A 225 -1.36 11.11 -14.66
N LYS A 226 -2.62 10.83 -14.34
CA LYS A 226 -3.77 11.66 -14.71
C LYS A 226 -4.28 12.55 -13.59
N SER A 227 -4.01 12.17 -12.35
CA SER A 227 -4.27 13.01 -11.20
C SER A 227 -3.30 12.63 -10.09
N LEU A 228 -2.72 13.63 -9.43
CA LEU A 228 -2.06 13.51 -8.14
C LEU A 228 -2.62 14.63 -7.28
N PHE A 229 -3.30 14.27 -6.20
CA PHE A 229 -4.01 15.23 -5.37
C PHE A 229 -3.84 14.90 -3.89
N VAL A 230 -3.65 15.94 -3.09
CA VAL A 230 -3.62 15.89 -1.63
C VAL A 230 -4.56 16.99 -1.17
N ASP A 231 -5.36 16.71 -0.12
CA ASP A 231 -6.18 17.71 0.55
C ASP A 231 -5.33 18.97 0.86
N PRO A 232 -5.73 20.17 0.42
CA PRO A 232 -4.98 21.41 0.66
C PRO A 232 -4.62 21.67 2.12
N GLU A 233 -5.45 21.23 3.08
CA GLU A 233 -5.18 21.39 4.51
C GLU A 233 -3.97 20.54 4.98
N LEU A 234 -3.51 19.58 4.17
CA LEU A 234 -2.43 18.64 4.48
C LEU A 234 -1.17 18.85 3.61
N HIS A 235 -1.11 19.94 2.85
CA HIS A 235 0.06 20.27 2.02
C HIS A 235 1.29 20.57 2.88
N GLY A 236 2.49 20.28 2.34
CA GLY A 236 3.76 20.52 3.03
C GLY A 236 4.16 19.46 4.07
N ILE A 237 3.30 18.47 4.35
CA ILE A 237 3.52 17.46 5.40
C ILE A 237 4.08 16.14 4.83
N GLY A 238 4.19 16.01 3.50
CA GLY A 238 4.83 14.87 2.83
C GLY A 238 3.90 13.81 2.24
N TYR A 239 2.58 13.93 2.43
CA TYR A 239 1.57 13.02 1.86
C TYR A 239 1.70 12.84 0.34
N GLY A 240 1.97 13.93 -0.40
CA GLY A 240 2.16 13.87 -1.84
C GLY A 240 3.34 12.96 -2.25
N SER A 241 4.47 13.06 -1.55
CA SER A 241 5.63 12.20 -1.80
C SER A 241 5.36 10.74 -1.39
N LYS A 242 4.63 10.53 -0.29
CA LYS A 242 4.28 9.19 0.21
C LYS A 242 3.41 8.43 -0.78
N ILE A 243 2.28 9.01 -1.20
CA ILE A 243 1.39 8.37 -2.17
C ILE A 243 2.04 8.21 -3.55
N TYR A 244 2.88 9.17 -3.96
CA TYR A 244 3.64 9.06 -5.20
C TYR A 244 4.62 7.88 -5.16
N GLY A 245 5.37 7.70 -4.07
CA GLY A 245 6.31 6.58 -3.91
C GLY A 245 5.62 5.22 -4.01
N VAL A 246 4.42 5.09 -3.42
CA VAL A 246 3.60 3.88 -3.51
C VAL A 246 3.19 3.61 -4.96
N ALA A 247 2.69 4.63 -5.66
CA ALA A 247 2.28 4.47 -7.04
C ALA A 247 3.47 4.14 -7.97
N GLU A 248 4.62 4.78 -7.77
CA GLU A 248 5.84 4.47 -8.50
C GLU A 248 6.25 3.01 -8.33
N GLU A 249 6.34 2.52 -7.08
CA GLU A 249 6.70 1.12 -6.81
C GLU A 249 5.75 0.13 -7.49
N GLN A 250 4.45 0.44 -7.48
CA GLN A 250 3.44 -0.40 -8.12
C GLN A 250 3.56 -0.35 -9.64
N CYS A 251 3.89 0.80 -10.23
CA CYS A 251 4.15 0.88 -11.66
C CYS A 251 5.30 -0.04 -12.09
N VAL A 252 6.38 -0.09 -11.30
CA VAL A 252 7.52 -0.97 -11.57
C VAL A 252 7.12 -2.44 -11.42
N LYS A 253 6.35 -2.81 -10.39
CA LYS A 253 5.81 -4.17 -10.22
C LYS A 253 4.92 -4.61 -11.39
N MET A 254 4.22 -3.65 -11.99
CA MET A 254 3.38 -3.87 -13.17
C MET A 254 4.15 -3.80 -14.50
N HIS A 255 5.49 -3.76 -14.45
CA HIS A 255 6.39 -3.76 -15.61
C HIS A 255 6.23 -2.53 -16.52
N PHE A 256 5.69 -1.42 -16.00
CA PHE A 256 5.74 -0.16 -16.73
C PHE A 256 7.19 0.36 -16.76
N LYS A 257 7.61 0.84 -17.92
CA LYS A 257 8.96 1.37 -18.17
C LYS A 257 9.06 2.88 -17.98
N LYS A 258 7.92 3.56 -18.00
CA LYS A 258 7.87 5.03 -18.02
C LYS A 258 6.56 5.55 -17.43
N ILE A 259 6.65 6.62 -16.65
CA ILE A 259 5.51 7.44 -16.27
C ILE A 259 5.55 8.73 -17.09
N ILE A 260 4.43 9.10 -17.71
CA ILE A 260 4.26 10.39 -18.38
C ILE A 260 3.17 11.19 -17.69
N VAL A 261 3.31 12.51 -17.71
CA VAL A 261 2.37 13.45 -17.10
C VAL A 261 2.41 14.76 -17.85
N ASP A 262 1.26 15.41 -17.95
CA ASP A 262 1.15 16.80 -18.37
C ASP A 262 0.78 17.67 -17.16
N ALA A 263 1.36 18.86 -17.09
CA ALA A 263 1.08 19.83 -16.04
C ALA A 263 1.11 21.25 -16.61
N PHE A 264 0.16 22.09 -16.22
CA PHE A 264 0.13 23.48 -16.68
C PHE A 264 1.42 24.21 -16.31
N CYS A 265 1.95 25.00 -17.25
CA CYS A 265 3.19 25.74 -17.06
C CYS A 265 3.12 26.77 -15.93
N GLU A 266 1.92 27.17 -15.51
CA GLU A 266 1.66 28.12 -14.42
C GLU A 266 1.59 27.46 -13.03
N ASP A 267 1.65 26.13 -12.93
CA ASP A 267 1.53 25.39 -11.67
C ASP A 267 2.92 25.05 -11.10
N ASP A 268 3.66 26.07 -10.65
CA ASP A 268 5.05 25.96 -10.17
C ASP A 268 5.23 24.88 -9.08
N GLY A 269 4.24 24.72 -8.20
CA GLY A 269 4.26 23.72 -7.14
C GLY A 269 4.27 22.29 -7.70
N VAL A 270 3.42 22.00 -8.68
CA VAL A 270 3.37 20.71 -9.36
C VAL A 270 4.64 20.47 -10.17
N ILE A 271 5.12 21.48 -10.91
CA ILE A 271 6.36 21.36 -11.70
C ILE A 271 7.56 21.08 -10.80
N HIS A 272 7.71 21.83 -9.70
CA HIS A 272 8.78 21.59 -8.73
C HIS A 272 8.67 20.19 -8.12
N PHE A 273 7.47 19.75 -7.73
CA PHE A 273 7.24 18.42 -7.20
C PHE A 273 7.68 17.33 -8.19
N LEU A 274 7.27 17.43 -9.46
CA LEU A 274 7.60 16.44 -10.49
C LEU A 274 9.11 16.41 -10.76
N ILE A 275 9.76 17.56 -10.94
CA ILE A 275 11.22 17.60 -11.16
C ILE A 275 11.96 17.00 -9.96
N LYS A 276 11.54 17.31 -8.73
CA LYS A 276 12.11 16.72 -7.50
C LYS A 276 11.99 15.19 -7.46
N HIS A 277 10.94 14.62 -8.07
CA HIS A 277 10.75 13.18 -8.17
C HIS A 277 11.36 12.57 -9.45
N GLY A 278 12.22 13.29 -10.16
CA GLY A 278 13.02 12.76 -11.27
C GLY A 278 12.35 12.80 -12.64
N TYR A 279 11.30 13.60 -12.81
CA TYR A 279 10.73 13.86 -14.13
C TYR A 279 11.59 14.86 -14.94
N THR A 280 11.66 14.62 -16.24
CA THR A 280 12.28 15.53 -17.22
C THR A 280 11.22 16.09 -18.15
N ILE A 281 11.29 17.38 -18.46
CA ILE A 281 10.43 18.03 -19.46
C ILE A 281 10.96 17.66 -20.85
N TYR A 282 10.10 17.12 -21.72
CA TYR A 282 10.44 16.79 -23.11
C TYR A 282 9.62 17.56 -24.14
N GLY A 283 8.60 18.31 -23.71
CA GLY A 283 7.75 19.09 -24.61
C GLY A 283 6.92 20.15 -23.90
N LYS A 284 6.27 20.99 -24.69
CA LYS A 284 5.34 22.03 -24.25
C LYS A 284 4.24 22.19 -25.31
N GLU A 285 2.98 22.09 -24.90
CA GLU A 285 1.84 22.07 -25.83
C GLU A 285 0.59 22.69 -25.19
N ASP A 286 -0.29 23.29 -26.00
CA ASP A 286 -1.63 23.71 -25.56
C ASP A 286 -2.60 22.54 -25.76
N LEU A 287 -2.58 21.61 -24.81
CA LEU A 287 -3.37 20.36 -24.89
C LEU A 287 -4.89 20.59 -24.88
N TYR A 288 -5.33 21.75 -24.41
CA TYR A 288 -6.75 22.06 -24.22
C TYR A 288 -7.27 23.12 -25.21
N GLY A 289 -6.40 23.72 -26.03
CA GLY A 289 -6.77 24.72 -27.04
C GLY A 289 -7.28 26.03 -26.45
N VAL A 290 -6.87 26.38 -25.23
CA VAL A 290 -7.36 27.55 -24.47
C VAL A 290 -6.28 28.62 -24.27
N GLY A 291 -5.15 28.51 -24.97
CA GLY A 291 -4.00 29.40 -24.80
C GLY A 291 -3.20 29.15 -23.51
N LYS A 292 -3.52 28.07 -22.78
CA LYS A 292 -2.78 27.63 -21.60
C LYS A 292 -1.91 26.45 -21.95
N TYR A 293 -0.60 26.65 -21.86
CA TYR A 293 0.37 25.60 -22.17
C TYR A 293 0.58 24.67 -20.98
N SER A 294 0.73 23.38 -21.29
CA SER A 294 1.21 22.36 -20.38
C SER A 294 2.63 21.95 -20.76
N TYR A 295 3.47 21.73 -19.76
CA TYR A 295 4.69 20.95 -19.95
C TYR A 295 4.33 19.47 -20.09
N LEU A 296 5.00 18.79 -21.01
CA LEU A 296 4.98 17.33 -21.12
C LEU A 296 6.21 16.79 -20.40
N LEU A 297 5.99 16.01 -19.35
CA LEU A 297 7.05 15.46 -18.51
C LEU A 297 7.03 13.94 -18.55
N SER A 298 8.21 13.34 -18.48
CA SER A 298 8.38 11.90 -18.40
C SER A 298 9.40 11.52 -17.34
N LYS A 299 9.22 10.34 -16.77
CA LYS A 299 10.20 9.69 -15.91
C LYS A 299 10.35 8.24 -16.35
N ASP A 300 11.57 7.87 -16.72
CA ASP A 300 11.90 6.46 -16.94
C ASP A 300 11.93 5.74 -15.59
N LEU A 301 11.23 4.61 -15.52
CA LEU A 301 11.19 3.76 -14.35
C LEU A 301 12.38 2.81 -14.39
N LYS A 302 13.15 2.77 -13.31
CA LYS A 302 14.24 1.82 -13.18
C LYS A 302 13.64 0.41 -13.07
N PRO A 303 14.08 -0.55 -13.90
CA PRO A 303 13.68 -1.94 -13.76
C PRO A 303 14.01 -2.44 -12.35
N HIS A 304 13.06 -3.09 -11.69
CA HIS A 304 13.29 -3.75 -10.40
C HIS A 304 12.89 -5.21 -10.47
N TYR A 305 13.79 -6.09 -10.04
CA TYR A 305 13.51 -7.52 -10.01
C TYR A 305 12.80 -7.88 -8.71
N PHE A 306 11.56 -8.38 -8.83
CA PHE A 306 10.74 -8.80 -7.68
C PHE A 306 10.69 -10.31 -7.48
N GLY A 307 11.41 -11.11 -8.28
CA GLY A 307 11.41 -12.58 -8.26
C GLY A 307 12.26 -13.21 -7.14
N ASP A 308 12.58 -14.51 -7.27
CA ASP A 308 13.32 -15.23 -6.22
C ASP A 308 14.79 -14.80 -6.16
N PRO A 309 15.26 -14.28 -5.01
CA PRO A 309 16.62 -13.78 -4.91
C PRO A 309 17.69 -14.86 -4.98
N PHE A 310 17.33 -16.15 -4.94
CA PHE A 310 18.26 -17.27 -5.07
C PHE A 310 18.15 -18.01 -6.41
N ASP A 311 17.27 -17.54 -7.32
CA ASP A 311 17.12 -18.11 -8.65
C ASP A 311 17.94 -17.29 -9.65
N TRP A 312 19.23 -17.60 -9.74
CA TRP A 312 20.15 -16.89 -10.63
C TRP A 312 19.83 -17.07 -12.11
N GLU A 313 19.18 -18.16 -12.48
CA GLU A 313 18.69 -18.33 -13.84
C GLU A 313 17.56 -17.34 -14.11
N GLU A 314 16.55 -17.27 -13.25
CA GLU A 314 15.43 -16.34 -13.39
C GLU A 314 15.88 -14.87 -13.37
N ILE A 315 16.75 -14.50 -12.43
CA ILE A 315 17.35 -13.16 -12.35
C ILE A 315 18.05 -12.82 -13.67
N THR A 316 18.85 -13.76 -14.21
CA THR A 316 19.58 -13.54 -15.46
C THR A 316 18.62 -13.37 -16.61
N ARG A 317 17.64 -14.27 -16.77
CA ARG A 317 16.64 -14.18 -17.84
C ARG A 317 15.92 -12.84 -17.81
N TRP A 318 15.48 -12.44 -16.61
CA TRP A 318 14.85 -11.14 -16.40
C TRP A 318 15.77 -9.98 -16.79
N LEU A 319 17.06 -10.03 -16.42
CA LEU A 319 18.03 -8.99 -16.75
C LEU A 319 18.23 -8.86 -18.28
N ILE A 320 18.35 -9.99 -18.96
CA ILE A 320 18.49 -10.05 -20.42
C ILE A 320 17.29 -9.41 -21.11
N GLU A 321 16.07 -9.75 -20.70
CA GLU A 321 14.84 -9.28 -21.34
C GLU A 321 14.49 -7.83 -20.95
N ASN A 322 14.61 -7.47 -19.68
CA ASN A 322 14.07 -6.22 -19.14
C ASN A 322 15.10 -5.09 -19.11
N TYR A 323 16.38 -5.42 -18.90
CA TYR A 323 17.45 -4.42 -18.86
C TYR A 323 18.22 -4.34 -20.18
N PHE A 324 18.72 -5.46 -20.70
CA PHE A 324 19.45 -5.45 -21.97
C PHE A 324 18.53 -5.42 -23.20
N GLY A 325 17.27 -5.84 -23.05
CA GLY A 325 16.27 -5.81 -24.12
C GLY A 325 16.51 -6.84 -25.22
N PHE A 326 17.04 -8.01 -24.87
CA PHE A 326 17.16 -9.15 -25.78
C PHE A 326 16.06 -10.18 -25.52
N ASP A 327 15.61 -10.84 -26.57
CA ASP A 327 14.75 -12.02 -26.49
C ASP A 327 15.60 -13.27 -26.26
N ILE A 328 15.13 -14.20 -25.44
CA ILE A 328 15.76 -15.51 -25.25
C ILE A 328 15.27 -16.46 -26.34
N VAL A 329 16.18 -17.24 -26.96
CA VAL A 329 15.86 -18.07 -28.14
C VAL A 329 15.92 -19.56 -27.84
N GLU A 330 17.08 -20.07 -27.40
CA GLU A 330 17.30 -21.49 -27.10
C GLU A 330 17.88 -21.63 -25.69
N THR A 331 17.48 -22.67 -24.96
CA THR A 331 17.85 -22.91 -23.55
C THR A 331 18.46 -24.30 -23.35
N HIS A 332 19.67 -24.37 -22.78
CA HIS A 332 20.40 -25.57 -22.34
C HIS A 332 20.69 -26.67 -23.39
N PRO A 333 21.80 -27.44 -23.22
CA PRO A 333 23.16 -26.94 -23.20
C PRO A 333 23.63 -26.65 -24.64
N ILE A 334 23.70 -25.37 -24.99
CA ILE A 334 24.32 -24.90 -26.24
C ILE A 334 25.84 -25.12 -26.16
N VAL A 335 26.42 -24.97 -24.96
CA VAL A 335 27.81 -25.32 -24.65
C VAL A 335 27.86 -26.66 -23.94
N LYS A 336 28.44 -27.67 -24.63
CA LYS A 336 28.61 -29.01 -24.07
C LYS A 336 29.39 -28.93 -22.75
N ARG A 337 28.79 -29.44 -21.65
CA ARG A 337 29.26 -29.49 -20.24
C ARG A 337 28.83 -28.33 -19.34
N ARG A 338 27.98 -27.41 -19.78
CA ARG A 338 27.44 -26.35 -18.93
C ARG A 338 26.01 -26.64 -18.52
N ALA A 339 25.73 -26.42 -17.24
CA ALA A 339 24.42 -26.71 -16.66
C ALA A 339 23.40 -25.61 -16.98
N LEU A 340 23.85 -24.37 -17.18
CA LEU A 340 22.98 -23.20 -17.36
C LEU A 340 23.52 -22.25 -18.44
N ASP A 341 23.01 -22.38 -19.67
CA ASP A 341 23.30 -21.47 -20.78
C ASP A 341 22.11 -21.28 -21.72
N PHE A 342 22.10 -20.16 -22.44
CA PHE A 342 21.08 -19.88 -23.45
C PHE A 342 21.56 -18.85 -24.48
N SER A 343 20.94 -18.88 -25.66
CA SER A 343 21.19 -17.90 -26.71
C SER A 343 20.16 -16.78 -26.65
N ILE A 344 20.59 -15.58 -27.03
CA ILE A 344 19.78 -14.37 -27.01
C ILE A 344 19.82 -13.69 -28.38
N LYS A 345 18.76 -12.99 -28.74
CA LYS A 345 18.71 -12.18 -29.95
C LYS A 345 18.05 -10.84 -29.73
N ARG A 346 18.41 -9.85 -30.53
CA ARG A 346 17.70 -8.58 -30.60
C ARG A 346 17.62 -8.12 -32.05
N THR A 347 16.41 -7.96 -32.54
CA THR A 347 16.15 -7.42 -33.88
C THR A 347 16.02 -5.91 -33.78
N ILE A 348 16.95 -5.17 -34.39
CA ILE A 348 16.88 -3.71 -34.44
C ILE A 348 15.95 -3.27 -35.58
N ASN A 349 16.04 -3.95 -36.72
CA ASN A 349 15.15 -3.80 -37.87
C ASN A 349 15.22 -5.07 -38.73
N SER A 350 14.45 -5.12 -39.82
CA SER A 350 14.39 -6.28 -40.72
C SER A 350 15.72 -6.73 -41.33
N LYS A 351 16.78 -5.92 -41.24
CA LYS A 351 18.10 -6.22 -41.82
C LYS A 351 19.20 -6.43 -40.77
N PHE A 352 18.93 -6.18 -39.50
CA PHE A 352 19.96 -6.19 -38.48
C PHE A 352 19.49 -6.90 -37.20
N GLU A 353 20.16 -8.01 -36.91
CA GLU A 353 19.95 -8.84 -35.74
C GLU A 353 21.28 -9.00 -35.00
N ILE A 354 21.26 -8.77 -33.68
CA ILE A 354 22.38 -9.08 -32.80
C ILE A 354 22.06 -10.39 -32.09
N LYS A 355 22.97 -11.35 -32.17
CA LYS A 355 22.90 -12.62 -31.43
C LYS A 355 23.97 -12.68 -30.35
N GLY A 356 23.64 -13.24 -29.20
CA GLY A 356 24.58 -13.44 -28.10
C GLY A 356 24.42 -14.80 -27.45
N LEU A 357 25.40 -15.15 -26.62
CA LEU A 357 25.41 -16.35 -25.80
C LEU A 357 25.59 -15.94 -24.35
N VAL A 358 24.77 -16.51 -23.47
CA VAL A 358 24.74 -16.19 -22.05
C VAL A 358 25.05 -17.44 -21.25
N GLU A 359 25.95 -17.32 -20.27
CA GLU A 359 26.22 -18.36 -19.27
C GLU A 359 26.03 -17.80 -17.86
N VAL A 360 25.47 -18.65 -16.98
CA VAL A 360 25.23 -18.31 -15.57
C VAL A 360 25.93 -19.30 -14.66
N LYS A 361 26.62 -18.80 -13.63
CA LYS A 361 27.11 -19.60 -12.50
C LYS A 361 26.81 -18.95 -11.16
N ASP A 362 26.12 -19.68 -10.30
CA ASP A 362 25.86 -19.29 -8.90
C ASP A 362 27.10 -19.50 -7.99
N THR A 363 28.28 -19.10 -8.46
CA THR A 363 29.57 -19.25 -7.76
C THR A 363 30.58 -18.17 -8.18
N ALA A 364 31.74 -18.15 -7.53
CA ALA A 364 32.89 -17.40 -8.04
C ALA A 364 33.43 -18.06 -9.34
N VAL A 365 33.83 -17.23 -10.30
CA VAL A 365 34.22 -17.63 -11.65
C VAL A 365 35.65 -17.19 -11.93
N ASP A 366 36.48 -18.13 -12.35
CA ASP A 366 37.84 -17.87 -12.83
C ASP A 366 37.89 -17.70 -14.36
N GLN A 367 39.08 -17.51 -14.93
CA GLN A 367 39.27 -17.23 -16.35
C GLN A 367 38.78 -18.37 -17.26
N ASP A 368 39.02 -19.64 -16.92
CA ASP A 368 38.79 -20.76 -17.84
C ASP A 368 37.33 -20.87 -18.34
N PRO A 369 36.29 -20.77 -17.48
CA PRO A 369 34.91 -20.67 -17.96
C PRO A 369 34.70 -19.47 -18.89
N VAL A 370 35.22 -18.29 -18.56
CA VAL A 370 35.02 -17.10 -19.38
C VAL A 370 35.65 -17.27 -20.77
N SER A 371 36.85 -17.85 -20.84
CA SER A 371 37.53 -18.16 -22.09
C SER A 371 36.78 -19.17 -22.94
N MET A 372 36.21 -20.21 -22.33
CA MET A 372 35.41 -21.20 -23.05
C MET A 372 34.09 -20.61 -23.59
N LEU A 373 33.43 -19.71 -22.85
CA LEU A 373 32.25 -19.00 -23.36
C LEU A 373 32.60 -18.15 -24.59
N TYR A 374 33.71 -17.40 -24.51
CA TYR A 374 34.19 -16.60 -25.61
C TYR A 374 34.45 -17.44 -26.87
N GLN A 375 35.20 -18.55 -26.74
CA GLN A 375 35.48 -19.45 -27.85
C GLN A 375 34.19 -19.99 -28.48
N THR A 376 33.25 -20.50 -27.67
CA THR A 376 31.98 -21.01 -28.21
C THR A 376 31.14 -19.92 -28.88
N THR A 377 31.21 -18.68 -28.39
CA THR A 377 30.54 -17.54 -29.01
C THR A 377 31.11 -17.26 -30.40
N GLN A 378 32.43 -17.28 -30.55
CA GLN A 378 33.09 -17.11 -31.85
C GLN A 378 32.78 -18.26 -32.81
N ASP A 379 32.96 -19.51 -32.35
CA ASP A 379 32.76 -20.70 -33.16
C ASP A 379 31.30 -20.86 -33.62
N GLY A 380 30.34 -20.41 -32.80
CA GLY A 380 28.92 -20.44 -33.09
C GLY A 380 28.38 -19.27 -33.92
N GLY A 381 29.23 -18.31 -34.31
CA GLY A 381 28.80 -17.12 -35.05
C GLY A 381 27.91 -16.16 -34.24
N PHE A 382 28.04 -16.18 -32.91
CA PHE A 382 27.41 -15.21 -32.02
C PHE A 382 28.29 -13.96 -31.89
N HIS A 383 27.68 -12.83 -31.56
CA HIS A 383 28.36 -11.54 -31.51
C HIS A 383 28.77 -11.16 -30.08
N ILE A 384 27.95 -11.51 -29.09
CA ILE A 384 28.09 -11.03 -27.71
C ILE A 384 28.16 -12.21 -26.74
N PRO A 385 29.30 -12.40 -26.04
CA PRO A 385 29.38 -13.29 -24.87
C PRO A 385 29.04 -12.54 -23.59
N ILE A 386 28.06 -13.03 -22.81
CA ILE A 386 27.69 -12.51 -21.49
C ILE A 386 27.87 -13.60 -20.43
N PHE A 387 28.65 -13.31 -19.41
CA PHE A 387 28.89 -14.23 -18.29
C PHE A 387 28.35 -13.63 -16.99
N ILE A 388 27.48 -14.37 -16.33
CA ILE A 388 26.91 -14.01 -15.03
C ILE A 388 27.52 -14.89 -13.94
N GLY A 389 28.01 -14.27 -12.87
CA GLY A 389 28.70 -14.95 -11.77
C GLY A 389 28.52 -14.23 -10.43
N ARG A 390 28.75 -14.90 -9.29
CA ARG A 390 28.76 -14.19 -8.00
C ARG A 390 29.89 -13.17 -7.95
N LEU A 391 31.09 -13.63 -8.31
CA LEU A 391 32.33 -12.86 -8.31
C LEU A 391 33.24 -13.36 -9.44
N PHE A 392 34.12 -12.48 -9.92
CA PHE A 392 35.12 -12.83 -10.94
C PHE A 392 36.54 -12.62 -10.41
N THR A 393 37.43 -13.56 -10.70
CA THR A 393 38.87 -13.38 -10.41
C THR A 393 39.45 -12.24 -11.25
N ARG A 394 40.56 -11.66 -10.81
CA ARG A 394 41.26 -10.62 -11.58
C ARG A 394 41.63 -11.11 -13.00
N ARG A 395 42.05 -12.37 -13.13
CA ARG A 395 42.39 -12.98 -14.42
C ARG A 395 41.17 -13.06 -15.35
N ALA A 396 40.01 -13.44 -14.82
CA ALA A 396 38.76 -13.45 -15.58
C ALA A 396 38.38 -12.05 -16.06
N VAL A 397 38.49 -11.04 -15.19
CA VAL A 397 38.20 -9.64 -15.51
C VAL A 397 39.15 -9.10 -16.58
N ASP A 398 40.45 -9.35 -16.45
CA ASP A 398 41.46 -8.89 -17.41
C ASP A 398 41.25 -9.54 -18.79
N PHE A 399 41.00 -10.87 -18.83
CA PHE A 399 40.67 -11.58 -20.06
C PHE A 399 39.39 -11.06 -20.72
N ALA A 400 38.34 -10.84 -19.93
CA ALA A 400 37.05 -10.36 -20.43
C ALA A 400 37.18 -8.97 -21.05
N LYS A 401 37.94 -8.06 -20.43
CA LYS A 401 38.25 -6.73 -20.98
C LYS A 401 39.02 -6.82 -22.29
N GLU A 402 40.01 -7.72 -22.37
CA GLU A 402 40.81 -7.91 -23.59
C GLU A 402 39.98 -8.48 -24.74
N LYS A 403 39.09 -9.44 -24.46
CA LYS A 403 38.33 -10.18 -25.49
C LYS A 403 36.91 -9.67 -25.73
N GLY A 404 36.45 -8.68 -24.99
CA GLY A 404 35.09 -8.14 -25.12
C GLY A 404 34.00 -9.05 -24.56
N VAL A 405 34.28 -9.80 -23.48
CA VAL A 405 33.25 -10.55 -22.75
C VAL A 405 32.59 -9.65 -21.72
N ILE A 406 31.26 -9.61 -21.71
CA ILE A 406 30.50 -8.85 -20.70
C ILE A 406 30.41 -9.71 -19.44
N LEU A 407 30.98 -9.22 -18.34
CA LEU A 407 30.86 -9.86 -17.03
C LEU A 407 29.82 -9.11 -16.20
N ILE A 408 28.94 -9.87 -15.55
CA ILE A 408 27.92 -9.33 -14.63
C ILE A 408 28.03 -10.09 -13.32
N SER A 409 28.51 -9.39 -12.29
CA SER A 409 28.67 -9.91 -10.94
C SER A 409 27.40 -9.76 -10.11
N GLU A 410 27.38 -10.36 -8.92
CA GLU A 410 26.32 -10.13 -7.92
C GLU A 410 26.14 -8.64 -7.61
N LYS A 411 27.26 -7.91 -7.52
CA LYS A 411 27.26 -6.47 -7.27
C LYS A 411 26.59 -5.73 -8.42
N ASP A 412 26.90 -6.08 -9.66
CA ASP A 412 26.32 -5.45 -10.85
C ASP A 412 24.80 -5.72 -10.92
N ILE A 413 24.36 -6.95 -10.65
CA ILE A 413 22.93 -7.29 -10.54
C ILE A 413 22.27 -6.41 -9.48
N SER A 414 22.89 -6.24 -8.32
CA SER A 414 22.32 -5.43 -7.24
C SER A 414 22.15 -3.97 -7.64
N GLU A 415 23.15 -3.40 -8.32
CA GLU A 415 23.13 -2.02 -8.80
C GLU A 415 22.09 -1.81 -9.92
N ILE A 416 21.98 -2.76 -10.85
CA ILE A 416 21.08 -2.67 -12.01
C ILE A 416 19.62 -2.84 -11.59
N THR A 417 19.35 -3.89 -10.81
CA THR A 417 17.97 -4.34 -10.55
C THR A 417 17.43 -3.77 -9.24
N GLY A 418 18.25 -3.12 -8.41
CA GLY A 418 17.90 -2.74 -7.04
C GLY A 418 17.66 -3.94 -6.11
N TRP A 419 17.76 -5.16 -6.61
CA TRP A 419 17.82 -6.39 -5.82
C TRP A 419 19.00 -6.31 -4.85
N LYS A 420 18.84 -6.86 -3.65
CA LYS A 420 19.95 -7.00 -2.71
C LYS A 420 20.15 -8.48 -2.41
N PRO A 421 21.40 -8.98 -2.44
CA PRO A 421 21.68 -10.35 -2.03
C PRO A 421 21.10 -10.58 -0.63
N PRO A 422 20.33 -11.66 -0.43
CA PRO A 422 19.87 -12.01 0.90
C PRO A 422 21.07 -12.19 1.84
N GLU A 423 20.97 -11.67 3.06
CA GLU A 423 22.01 -11.88 4.09
C GLU A 423 22.15 -13.37 4.44
N ILE A 424 21.08 -14.13 4.25
CA ILE A 424 21.00 -15.57 4.47
C ILE A 424 21.55 -16.30 3.24
N LYS A 425 22.43 -17.28 3.46
CA LYS A 425 22.86 -18.20 2.40
C LYS A 425 21.76 -19.22 2.09
N LYS A 426 21.61 -19.63 0.83
CA LYS A 426 20.59 -20.57 0.38
C LYS A 426 20.51 -21.84 1.25
N GLN A 427 21.64 -22.44 1.61
CA GLN A 427 21.70 -23.63 2.47
C GLN A 427 21.23 -23.43 3.92
N ASN A 428 21.15 -22.17 4.37
CA ASN A 428 20.75 -21.79 5.73
C ASN A 428 19.27 -21.43 5.83
N ILE A 429 18.53 -21.44 4.71
CA ILE A 429 17.08 -21.24 4.72
C ILE A 429 16.45 -22.33 5.58
N ARG A 430 15.62 -21.93 6.53
CA ARG A 430 14.83 -22.83 7.40
C ARG A 430 13.35 -22.48 7.42
N GLY A 431 12.95 -21.48 6.65
CA GLY A 431 11.58 -21.06 6.56
C GLY A 431 11.38 -19.78 5.77
N ILE A 432 10.15 -19.29 5.82
CA ILE A 432 9.71 -18.04 5.23
C ILE A 432 8.83 -17.28 6.23
N LEU A 433 9.04 -15.97 6.31
CA LEU A 433 8.08 -15.04 6.87
C LEU A 433 7.06 -14.70 5.78
N LEU A 434 5.80 -15.03 6.01
CA LEU A 434 4.73 -14.96 5.03
C LEU A 434 3.70 -13.89 5.43
N PRO A 435 3.61 -12.77 4.71
CA PRO A 435 2.54 -11.81 4.94
C PRO A 435 1.18 -12.41 4.53
N ILE A 436 0.17 -12.16 5.35
CA ILE A 436 -1.21 -12.59 5.14
C ILE A 436 -2.17 -11.45 5.53
N LYS A 437 -3.20 -11.21 4.71
CA LYS A 437 -4.24 -10.24 5.06
C LYS A 437 -5.05 -10.72 6.27
N PRO A 438 -5.51 -9.82 7.15
CA PRO A 438 -6.32 -10.18 8.30
C PRO A 438 -7.55 -11.04 7.96
N GLU A 439 -8.24 -10.76 6.84
CA GLU A 439 -9.41 -11.54 6.43
C GLU A 439 -9.10 -13.03 6.17
N PHE A 440 -7.98 -13.33 5.50
CA PHE A 440 -7.58 -14.71 5.20
C PHE A 440 -7.07 -15.42 6.45
N TYR A 441 -6.34 -14.71 7.31
CA TYR A 441 -5.91 -15.26 8.59
C TYR A 441 -7.12 -15.65 9.45
N GLN A 442 -8.15 -14.79 9.50
CA GLN A 442 -9.37 -15.08 10.25
C GLN A 442 -10.14 -16.28 9.69
N LYS A 443 -10.18 -16.47 8.36
CA LYS A 443 -10.74 -17.69 7.73
C LYS A 443 -10.00 -18.96 8.18
N ILE A 444 -8.67 -18.92 8.32
CA ILE A 444 -7.87 -20.05 8.82
C ILE A 444 -8.29 -20.42 10.25
N LEU A 445 -8.38 -19.42 11.13
CA LEU A 445 -8.77 -19.61 12.54
C LEU A 445 -10.19 -20.17 12.67
N MET A 446 -11.15 -19.63 11.92
CA MET A 446 -12.55 -20.08 11.96
C MET A 446 -12.71 -21.54 11.52
N LYS A 447 -11.96 -21.96 10.49
CA LYS A 447 -12.00 -23.34 9.99
C LYS A 447 -11.25 -24.33 10.89
N LYS A 448 -10.47 -23.87 11.88
CA LYS A 448 -9.65 -24.69 12.80
C LYS A 448 -8.78 -25.72 12.08
N LEU A 449 -8.23 -25.34 10.92
CA LEU A 449 -7.41 -26.24 10.09
C LEU A 449 -6.04 -26.44 10.73
N LYS A 450 -5.65 -27.70 10.96
CA LYS A 450 -4.26 -28.04 11.31
C LYS A 450 -3.37 -28.27 10.09
N ASN A 451 -3.97 -28.72 8.99
CA ASN A 451 -3.30 -29.01 7.73
C ASN A 451 -4.09 -28.37 6.60
N PHE A 452 -3.43 -27.59 5.75
CA PHE A 452 -4.07 -26.90 4.64
C PHE A 452 -3.06 -26.43 3.61
N VAL A 453 -3.54 -26.05 2.44
CA VAL A 453 -2.74 -25.42 1.39
C VAL A 453 -2.95 -23.92 1.39
N TYR A 454 -1.85 -23.18 1.40
CA TYR A 454 -1.84 -21.73 1.21
C TYR A 454 -1.25 -21.39 -0.15
N PHE A 455 -1.97 -20.58 -0.92
CA PHE A 455 -1.49 -20.05 -2.20
C PHE A 455 -0.80 -18.70 -2.00
N LYS A 456 0.39 -18.57 -2.59
CA LYS A 456 1.20 -17.34 -2.60
C LYS A 456 1.57 -16.98 -4.04
N GLY A 457 1.65 -15.69 -4.33
CA GLY A 457 2.25 -15.25 -5.60
C GLY A 457 3.71 -15.70 -5.62
N ALA A 458 4.19 -16.20 -6.76
CA ALA A 458 5.55 -16.70 -6.89
C ALA A 458 6.53 -15.54 -7.13
N PRO A 459 7.16 -15.04 -6.06
CA PRO A 459 8.58 -14.76 -6.20
C PRO A 459 9.44 -15.37 -5.10
N PHE A 460 8.86 -15.92 -4.03
CA PHE A 460 9.64 -16.51 -2.93
C PHE A 460 9.03 -17.84 -2.55
N GLY A 461 9.88 -18.87 -2.42
CA GLY A 461 9.49 -20.19 -1.94
C GLY A 461 10.12 -21.35 -2.68
N LYS A 462 10.79 -21.12 -3.83
CA LYS A 462 11.48 -22.17 -4.61
C LYS A 462 12.58 -22.86 -3.81
N SER A 463 13.19 -22.15 -2.86
CA SER A 463 14.28 -22.67 -2.04
C SER A 463 13.82 -23.28 -0.71
N LEU A 464 12.50 -23.34 -0.46
CA LEU A 464 11.93 -23.97 0.74
C LEU A 464 11.86 -25.49 0.54
N ASN A 465 12.03 -26.22 1.64
CA ASN A 465 12.02 -27.67 1.67
C ASN A 465 10.97 -28.20 2.66
N LYS A 466 10.70 -29.50 2.58
CA LYS A 466 9.93 -30.19 3.61
C LYS A 466 10.58 -29.96 4.99
N ASN A 467 9.73 -29.71 6.00
CA ASN A 467 10.06 -29.39 7.39
C ASN A 467 10.52 -27.95 7.69
N ASP A 468 10.75 -27.13 6.66
CA ASP A 468 10.93 -25.69 6.85
C ASP A 468 9.65 -25.06 7.43
N LYS A 469 9.79 -23.89 8.06
CA LYS A 469 8.68 -23.20 8.74
C LYS A 469 8.06 -22.11 7.88
N VAL A 470 6.74 -21.98 7.94
CA VAL A 470 6.04 -20.79 7.48
C VAL A 470 5.58 -20.03 8.71
N VAL A 471 6.11 -18.83 8.90
CA VAL A 471 5.71 -17.93 10.00
C VAL A 471 4.79 -16.86 9.42
N LEU A 472 3.57 -16.73 9.96
CA LEU A 472 2.56 -15.82 9.43
C LEU A 472 2.67 -14.44 10.08
N TYR A 473 2.95 -13.44 9.24
CA TYR A 473 2.84 -12.02 9.61
C TYR A 473 1.48 -11.49 9.14
N VAL A 474 0.60 -11.18 10.09
CA VAL A 474 -0.71 -10.60 9.81
C VAL A 474 -0.54 -9.12 9.51
N GLU A 475 -0.96 -8.72 8.32
CA GLU A 475 -0.81 -7.35 7.83
C GLU A 475 -1.69 -6.35 8.61
N SER A 476 -1.63 -5.08 8.21
CA SER A 476 -2.43 -3.99 8.78
C SER A 476 -3.94 -4.34 8.82
N PRO A 477 -4.67 -4.03 9.91
CA PRO A 477 -4.25 -3.19 11.04
C PRO A 477 -3.50 -3.93 12.15
N ARG A 478 -3.39 -5.27 12.11
CA ARG A 478 -2.80 -6.04 13.22
C ARG A 478 -1.29 -5.88 13.32
N LYS A 479 -0.58 -5.93 12.18
CA LYS A 479 0.89 -5.78 12.09
C LYS A 479 1.65 -6.64 13.13
N GLU A 480 1.47 -7.95 13.09
CA GLU A 480 2.04 -8.86 14.10
C GLU A 480 2.30 -10.26 13.53
N VAL A 481 3.22 -10.99 14.15
CA VAL A 481 3.39 -12.43 13.91
C VAL A 481 2.53 -13.18 14.91
N SER A 482 1.63 -14.05 14.43
CA SER A 482 0.61 -14.68 15.29
C SER A 482 0.50 -16.19 15.12
N ALA A 483 1.15 -16.79 14.14
CA ALA A 483 1.07 -18.23 13.92
C ALA A 483 2.24 -18.75 13.10
N TYR A 484 2.42 -20.07 13.11
CA TYR A 484 3.31 -20.75 12.17
C TYR A 484 2.74 -22.12 11.74
N GLY A 485 3.31 -22.66 10.67
CA GLY A 485 3.09 -24.03 10.21
C GLY A 485 4.38 -24.65 9.69
N ILE A 486 4.36 -25.97 9.49
CA ILE A 486 5.48 -26.74 8.96
C ILE A 486 5.18 -27.12 7.51
N ILE A 487 6.15 -26.94 6.62
CA ILE A 487 5.99 -27.29 5.22
C ILE A 487 5.99 -28.81 5.07
N ASN A 488 4.91 -29.35 4.48
CA ASN A 488 4.82 -30.74 4.07
C ASN A 488 5.31 -30.93 2.63
N SER A 489 4.83 -30.09 1.72
CA SER A 489 5.19 -30.10 0.30
C SER A 489 5.03 -28.71 -0.32
N ILE A 490 5.66 -28.51 -1.47
CA ILE A 490 5.60 -27.28 -2.25
C ILE A 490 5.35 -27.64 -3.71
N SER A 491 4.50 -26.87 -4.37
CA SER A 491 4.25 -26.97 -5.81
C SER A 491 4.26 -25.57 -6.43
N ILE A 492 4.80 -25.45 -7.65
CA ILE A 492 4.76 -24.22 -8.45
C ILE A 492 4.24 -24.60 -9.83
N ASP A 493 3.14 -23.99 -10.24
CA ASP A 493 2.47 -24.27 -11.50
C ASP A 493 1.48 -23.14 -11.85
N SER A 494 0.79 -23.27 -12.98
CA SER A 494 -0.26 -22.36 -13.39
C SER A 494 -1.42 -22.32 -12.38
N PRO A 495 -2.12 -21.18 -12.26
CA PRO A 495 -3.32 -21.08 -11.42
C PRO A 495 -4.32 -22.22 -11.59
N GLU A 496 -4.56 -22.64 -12.84
CA GLU A 496 -5.52 -23.69 -13.18
C GLU A 496 -5.12 -25.04 -12.59
N ILE A 497 -3.85 -25.44 -12.80
CA ILE A 497 -3.33 -26.72 -12.30
C ILE A 497 -3.33 -26.74 -10.77
N GLN A 498 -2.90 -25.62 -10.16
CA GLN A 498 -2.85 -25.48 -8.71
C GLN A 498 -4.24 -25.54 -8.08
N TRP A 499 -5.23 -24.89 -8.70
CA TRP A 499 -6.61 -24.94 -8.24
C TRP A 499 -7.16 -26.36 -8.29
N GLU A 500 -7.07 -27.02 -9.45
CA GLU A 500 -7.59 -28.38 -9.60
C GLU A 500 -6.92 -29.38 -8.65
N THR A 501 -5.63 -29.20 -8.37
CA THR A 501 -4.88 -30.08 -7.47
C THR A 501 -5.21 -29.88 -6.00
N PHE A 502 -5.44 -28.63 -5.56
CA PHE A 502 -5.47 -28.28 -4.14
C PHE A 502 -6.75 -27.63 -3.63
N LYS A 503 -7.77 -27.40 -4.48
CA LYS A 503 -9.04 -26.73 -4.10
C LYS A 503 -9.68 -27.29 -2.83
N ASP A 504 -9.68 -28.62 -2.67
CA ASP A 504 -10.31 -29.28 -1.51
C ASP A 504 -9.50 -29.18 -0.21
N LYS A 505 -8.22 -28.79 -0.29
CA LYS A 505 -7.30 -28.66 0.84
C LYS A 505 -6.96 -27.20 1.18
N CYS A 506 -7.39 -26.25 0.36
CA CYS A 506 -6.95 -24.86 0.47
C CYS A 506 -7.85 -24.01 1.39
N VAL A 507 -7.31 -22.88 1.82
CA VAL A 507 -8.05 -21.92 2.65
C VAL A 507 -8.97 -21.00 1.85
N PHE A 508 -8.67 -20.84 0.55
CA PHE A 508 -9.36 -19.96 -0.38
C PHE A 508 -10.71 -20.54 -0.81
N ASP A 509 -11.68 -19.68 -1.06
CA ASP A 509 -12.82 -20.04 -1.91
C ASP A 509 -12.48 -19.74 -3.37
N GLU A 510 -13.28 -20.27 -4.31
CA GLU A 510 -13.02 -20.16 -5.74
C GLU A 510 -12.94 -18.70 -6.20
N GLN A 511 -13.84 -17.84 -5.69
CA GLN A 511 -13.88 -16.44 -6.08
C GLN A 511 -12.62 -15.70 -5.61
N ASP A 512 -12.20 -15.90 -4.36
CA ASP A 512 -11.00 -15.31 -3.80
C ASP A 512 -9.73 -15.83 -4.48
N PHE A 513 -9.69 -17.12 -4.80
CA PHE A 513 -8.57 -17.72 -5.53
C PHE A 513 -8.38 -17.04 -6.89
N TRP A 514 -9.43 -16.96 -7.70
CA TRP A 514 -9.32 -16.36 -9.03
C TRP A 514 -9.08 -14.86 -8.98
N ARG A 515 -9.67 -14.13 -8.03
CA ARG A 515 -9.32 -12.71 -7.79
C ARG A 515 -7.82 -12.53 -7.52
N PHE A 516 -7.22 -13.46 -6.78
CA PHE A 516 -5.79 -13.45 -6.51
C PHE A 516 -4.96 -13.92 -7.72
N ALA A 517 -5.35 -14.98 -8.42
CA ALA A 517 -4.47 -15.70 -9.34
C ALA A 517 -4.57 -15.26 -10.81
N ASN A 518 -5.66 -14.64 -11.25
CA ASN A 518 -5.98 -14.43 -12.67
C ASN A 518 -4.95 -13.63 -13.49
N SER A 519 -4.12 -12.81 -12.83
CA SER A 519 -3.07 -12.01 -13.46
C SER A 519 -1.70 -12.68 -13.46
N LYS A 520 -1.58 -13.88 -12.90
CA LYS A 520 -0.30 -14.57 -12.65
C LYS A 520 -0.12 -15.72 -13.62
N LYS A 521 1.09 -15.85 -14.17
CA LYS A 521 1.47 -17.02 -14.98
C LYS A 521 1.65 -18.27 -14.13
N GLU A 522 2.16 -18.10 -12.91
CA GLU A 522 2.51 -19.17 -11.99
C GLU A 522 2.24 -18.73 -10.55
N ILE A 523 1.84 -19.68 -9.70
CA ILE A 523 1.65 -19.46 -8.26
C ILE A 523 2.29 -20.60 -7.47
N LEU A 524 2.64 -20.30 -6.22
CA LEU A 524 3.19 -21.24 -5.25
C LEU A 524 2.05 -21.80 -4.39
N ALA A 525 1.90 -23.12 -4.35
CA ALA A 525 1.11 -23.81 -3.34
C ALA A 525 2.03 -24.35 -2.24
N ILE A 526 1.76 -23.93 -1.01
CA ILE A 526 2.49 -24.38 0.19
C ILE A 526 1.54 -25.27 1.00
N GLU A 527 1.79 -26.57 1.02
CA GLU A 527 1.06 -27.49 1.88
C GLU A 527 1.65 -27.43 3.28
N LEU A 528 0.85 -26.98 4.24
CA LEU A 528 1.21 -26.83 5.64
C LEU A 528 0.64 -27.96 6.48
N ARG A 529 1.42 -28.38 7.47
CA ARG A 529 1.01 -29.26 8.56
C ARG A 529 1.33 -28.64 9.91
N ASP A 530 0.68 -29.17 10.95
CA ASP A 530 0.91 -28.77 12.34
C ASP A 530 0.81 -27.26 12.55
N PHE A 531 -0.20 -26.63 11.93
CA PHE A 531 -0.46 -25.21 12.13
C PHE A 531 -0.78 -24.89 13.59
N GLN A 532 -0.11 -23.88 14.13
CA GLN A 532 -0.22 -23.46 15.54
C GLN A 532 -0.23 -21.93 15.65
N GLU A 533 -1.14 -21.44 16.47
CA GLU A 533 -1.14 -20.05 16.95
C GLU A 533 -0.03 -19.87 17.99
N ILE A 534 0.54 -18.67 18.03
CA ILE A 534 1.50 -18.26 19.05
C ILE A 534 1.02 -16.95 19.70
N ASP A 535 1.62 -16.60 20.83
CA ASP A 535 1.39 -15.29 21.44
C ASP A 535 1.81 -14.18 20.44
N PRO A 536 0.92 -13.23 20.10
CA PRO A 536 1.20 -12.26 19.06
C PRO A 536 2.42 -11.38 19.37
N ILE A 537 3.39 -11.38 18.45
CA ILE A 537 4.57 -10.51 18.50
C ILE A 537 4.26 -9.28 17.65
N ARG A 538 4.04 -8.13 18.29
CA ARG A 538 3.62 -6.89 17.62
C ARG A 538 4.74 -6.22 16.85
N TYR A 539 4.41 -5.38 15.87
CA TYR A 539 5.34 -4.62 15.04
C TYR A 539 6.49 -3.94 15.80
N GLU A 540 6.17 -3.32 16.94
CA GLU A 540 7.15 -2.62 17.78
C GLU A 540 8.24 -3.54 18.35
N GLN A 541 7.90 -4.80 18.59
CA GLN A 541 8.87 -5.83 18.98
C GLN A 541 9.57 -6.40 17.74
N LEU A 542 8.81 -6.68 16.68
CA LEU A 542 9.33 -7.27 15.45
C LEU A 542 10.41 -6.41 14.80
N LYS A 543 10.27 -5.08 14.77
CA LYS A 543 11.25 -4.19 14.12
C LYS A 543 12.66 -4.25 14.75
N ASN A 544 12.77 -4.74 15.98
CA ASN A 544 14.05 -4.98 16.66
C ASN A 544 14.64 -6.36 16.33
N ILE A 545 13.85 -7.27 15.75
CA ILE A 545 14.23 -8.65 15.43
C ILE A 545 14.48 -8.80 13.92
N ILE A 546 13.56 -8.25 13.12
CA ILE A 546 13.52 -8.36 11.67
C ILE A 546 13.41 -6.94 11.08
N PRO A 547 14.26 -6.58 10.10
CA PRO A 547 14.13 -5.32 9.39
C PRO A 547 12.72 -5.13 8.79
N PRO A 548 12.09 -3.95 8.87
CA PRO A 548 10.72 -3.73 8.38
C PRO A 548 10.49 -4.17 6.93
N LYS A 549 11.49 -3.98 6.06
CA LYS A 549 11.46 -4.42 4.64
C LYS A 549 11.29 -5.92 4.43
N MET A 550 11.61 -6.75 5.44
CA MET A 550 11.48 -8.21 5.36
C MET A 550 10.08 -8.68 5.74
N LEU A 551 9.28 -7.84 6.42
CA LEU A 551 7.90 -8.18 6.81
C LEU A 551 6.96 -8.32 5.60
N SER A 552 7.31 -7.75 4.45
CA SER A 552 6.60 -7.94 3.18
C SER A 552 6.87 -9.30 2.51
N GLY A 553 7.61 -10.19 3.18
CA GLY A 553 7.91 -11.54 2.73
C GLY A 553 9.41 -11.76 2.52
N SER A 554 9.98 -12.70 3.27
CA SER A 554 11.40 -13.02 3.17
C SER A 554 11.71 -14.43 3.66
N TYR A 555 12.75 -15.05 3.10
CA TYR A 555 13.35 -16.22 3.71
C TYR A 555 13.89 -15.91 5.11
N ILE A 556 13.81 -16.89 6.01
CA ILE A 556 14.32 -16.80 7.38
C ILE A 556 15.24 -18.00 7.67
N ASP A 557 16.25 -17.76 8.50
CA ASP A 557 17.18 -18.78 8.95
C ASP A 557 16.75 -19.39 10.29
N ASN A 558 17.53 -20.34 10.79
CA ASN A 558 17.23 -21.00 12.06
C ASN A 558 17.19 -20.02 13.24
N LYS A 559 18.03 -18.98 13.25
CA LYS A 559 18.10 -18.01 14.34
C LYS A 559 16.79 -17.22 14.44
N ILE A 560 16.27 -16.73 13.32
CA ILE A 560 15.00 -16.00 13.29
C ILE A 560 13.83 -16.93 13.64
N VAL A 561 13.83 -18.16 13.13
CA VAL A 561 12.82 -19.16 13.50
C VAL A 561 12.79 -19.37 15.02
N GLU A 562 13.95 -19.63 15.65
CA GLU A 562 14.03 -19.84 17.09
C GLU A 562 13.57 -18.62 17.91
N ILE A 563 13.83 -17.40 17.43
CA ILE A 563 13.37 -16.17 18.10
C ILE A 563 11.84 -16.03 18.02
N LEU A 564 11.24 -16.33 16.87
CA LEU A 564 9.81 -16.10 16.63
C LEU A 564 8.91 -17.19 17.20
N ILE A 565 9.33 -18.45 17.13
CA ILE A 565 8.49 -19.60 17.52
C ILE A 565 9.08 -20.44 18.65
N GLY A 566 10.23 -20.04 19.21
CA GLY A 566 10.94 -20.78 20.26
C GLY A 566 11.80 -21.93 19.72
N LYS A 567 12.56 -22.58 20.61
CA LYS A 567 13.31 -23.80 20.28
C LYS A 567 12.32 -24.95 20.07
N THR A 568 12.10 -25.34 18.82
CA THR A 568 11.43 -26.60 18.51
C THR A 568 12.44 -27.73 18.64
N THR A 569 12.18 -28.66 19.57
CA THR A 569 12.93 -29.91 19.79
C THR A 569 12.98 -30.80 18.56
#